data_AF-T0ZS33-F1
#
_entry.id   AF-T0ZS33-F1
#
_cell.length_a   1.000
_cell.length_b   1.000
_cell.length_c   1.000
_cell.angle_alpha   90.00
_cell.angle_beta   90.00
_cell.angle_gamma   90.00
#
_symmetry.space_group_name_H-M   'P 1'
#
loop_
_entity.id
_entity.type
_entity.pdbx_description
1 polymer ?
#
loop_
_entity_poly.entity_id
_entity_poly.type
_entity_poly.pdbx_seq_one_letter_code
_entity_poly.pdbx_strand_id
1 'polypeptide(L)'
;SIWLNRRNTTRRKSILKQLPMFLDYIILGVEAGMNFTGALGQTVDKGPAGPLRQEFFLVLRDVRAGLSRSDALRRMEERLMIPEISSFVSAIIQAEQVGASMGKILRLQADRPPQRTLPARREAGHGSAGQTDFSAGGVHFSDHLHHPRVSHL
;
A
#
# COMPACT_ATOMS: atom_id res chain seq x y z
N SER A 1 -16.66 -8.35 -11.17
CA SER A 1 -17.07 -7.22 -12.05
C SER A 1 -16.05 -6.08 -11.97
N ILE A 2 -15.68 -5.49 -13.12
CA ILE A 2 -14.65 -4.43 -13.24
C ILE A 2 -14.97 -3.20 -12.37
N TRP A 3 -16.25 -2.89 -12.19
CA TRP A 3 -16.74 -1.81 -11.34
C TRP A 3 -16.52 -2.03 -9.83
N LEU A 4 -16.69 -3.27 -9.35
CA LEU A 4 -16.43 -3.62 -7.96
C LEU A 4 -14.93 -3.54 -7.64
N ASN A 5 -14.09 -4.00 -8.58
CA ASN A 5 -12.64 -3.99 -8.43
C ASN A 5 -12.06 -2.56 -8.45
N ARG A 6 -12.63 -1.67 -9.29
CA ARG A 6 -12.23 -0.26 -9.37
C ARG A 6 -12.63 0.53 -8.12
N ARG A 7 -13.85 0.35 -7.59
CA ARG A 7 -14.28 0.98 -6.32
C ARG A 7 -13.43 0.53 -5.13
N ASN A 8 -13.12 -0.76 -5.05
CA ASN A 8 -12.26 -1.31 -3.99
C ASN A 8 -10.84 -0.73 -4.06
N THR A 9 -10.30 -0.58 -5.28
CA THR A 9 -8.99 0.05 -5.50
C THR A 9 -8.96 1.51 -5.05
N THR A 10 -10.00 2.30 -5.34
CA THR A 10 -10.06 3.72 -4.93
C THR A 10 -10.17 3.87 -3.42
N ARG A 11 -11.00 3.05 -2.76
CA ARG A 11 -11.15 3.06 -1.30
C ARG A 11 -9.84 2.71 -0.61
N ARG A 12 -9.17 1.62 -1.05
CA ARG A 12 -7.85 1.21 -0.54
C ARG A 12 -6.81 2.32 -0.67
N LYS A 13 -6.72 2.96 -1.84
CA LYS A 13 -5.80 4.09 -2.07
C LYS A 13 -6.08 5.25 -1.12
N SER A 14 -7.36 5.60 -0.91
CA SER A 14 -7.74 6.65 0.02
C SER A 14 -7.36 6.32 1.46
N ILE A 15 -7.56 5.06 1.89
CA ILE A 15 -7.17 4.60 3.23
C ILE A 15 -5.66 4.73 3.41
N LEU A 16 -4.86 4.21 2.48
CA LEU A 16 -3.39 4.27 2.56
C LEU A 16 -2.87 5.71 2.55
N LYS A 17 -3.51 6.61 1.79
CA LYS A 17 -3.16 8.03 1.79
C LYS A 17 -3.48 8.73 3.12
N GLN A 18 -4.55 8.32 3.80
CA GLN A 18 -4.96 8.90 5.08
C GLN A 18 -4.17 8.34 6.26
N LEU A 19 -3.71 7.09 6.17
CA LEU A 19 -3.11 6.37 7.29
C LEU A 19 -1.99 7.13 8.02
N PRO A 20 -0.95 7.67 7.36
CA PRO A 20 0.14 8.35 8.07
C PRO A 20 -0.33 9.50 8.97
N MET A 21 -1.17 10.40 8.42
CA MET A 21 -1.72 11.53 9.18
C MET A 21 -2.56 11.08 10.38
N PHE A 22 -3.36 10.03 10.23
CA PHE A 22 -4.14 9.50 11.35
C PHE A 22 -3.24 8.89 12.44
N LEU A 23 -2.16 8.21 12.05
CA LEU A 23 -1.19 7.69 13.02
C LEU A 23 -0.50 8.84 13.77
N ASP A 24 -0.15 9.92 13.10
CA ASP A 24 0.46 11.10 13.74
C ASP A 24 -0.47 11.71 14.81
N TYR A 25 -1.77 11.81 14.54
CA TYR A 25 -2.73 12.30 15.52
C TYR A 25 -2.87 11.37 16.73
N ILE A 26 -2.87 10.05 16.51
CA ILE A 26 -2.92 9.07 17.59
C ILE A 26 -1.64 9.16 18.44
N ILE A 27 -0.47 9.25 17.80
CA ILE A 27 0.82 9.42 18.49
C ILE A 27 0.78 10.67 19.35
N LEU A 28 0.40 11.82 18.78
CA LEU A 28 0.35 13.10 19.50
C LEU A 28 -0.58 13.04 20.71
N GLY A 29 -1.75 12.42 20.57
CA GLY A 29 -2.67 12.23 21.68
C GLY A 29 -2.08 11.37 22.80
N VAL A 30 -1.40 10.27 22.44
CA VAL A 30 -0.73 9.40 23.41
C VAL A 30 0.43 10.12 24.12
N GLU A 31 1.23 10.90 23.38
CA GLU A 31 2.32 11.70 23.96
C GLU A 31 1.82 12.81 24.89
N ALA A 32 0.62 13.33 24.62
CA ALA A 32 -0.09 14.25 25.49
C ALA A 32 -0.74 13.57 26.72
N GLY A 33 -0.49 12.27 26.94
CA GLY A 33 -0.98 11.51 28.09
C GLY A 33 -2.37 10.89 27.92
N MET A 34 -2.96 10.94 26.72
CA MET A 34 -4.21 10.22 26.46
C MET A 34 -3.96 8.72 26.40
N ASN A 35 -4.90 7.92 26.90
CA ASN A 35 -4.92 6.52 26.53
C ASN A 35 -5.25 6.37 25.04
N PHE A 36 -4.89 5.24 24.43
CA PHE A 36 -5.07 5.01 22.99
C PHE A 36 -6.52 5.23 22.52
N THR A 37 -7.51 4.77 23.28
CA THR A 37 -8.92 4.92 22.91
C THR A 37 -9.33 6.40 22.89
N GLY A 38 -8.81 7.20 23.82
CA GLY A 38 -9.00 8.66 23.84
C GLY A 38 -8.31 9.36 22.67
N ALA A 39 -7.06 9.00 22.38
CA ALA A 39 -6.31 9.53 21.24
C ALA A 39 -7.00 9.17 19.90
N LEU A 40 -7.51 7.94 19.77
CA LEU A 40 -8.28 7.48 18.62
C LEU A 40 -9.61 8.25 18.50
N GLY A 41 -10.29 8.52 19.62
CA GLY A 41 -11.47 9.38 19.68
C GLY A 41 -11.20 10.77 19.12
N GLN A 42 -10.19 11.46 19.65
CA GLN A 42 -9.81 12.79 19.18
C GLN A 42 -9.42 12.78 17.69
N THR A 43 -8.72 11.72 17.25
CA THR A 43 -8.34 11.53 15.85
C THR A 43 -9.57 11.39 14.94
N VAL A 44 -10.60 10.65 15.37
CA VAL A 44 -11.86 10.53 14.62
C VAL A 44 -12.63 11.85 14.59
N ASP A 45 -12.56 12.65 15.65
CA ASP A 45 -13.27 13.93 15.72
C ASP A 45 -12.62 15.00 14.84
N LYS A 46 -11.29 15.10 14.87
CA LYS A 46 -10.51 16.13 14.17
C LYS A 46 -9.99 15.71 12.79
N GLY A 47 -9.93 14.41 12.53
CA GLY A 47 -9.38 13.86 11.30
C GLY A 47 -10.21 14.21 10.05
N PRO A 48 -9.59 14.27 8.87
CA PRO A 48 -10.30 14.53 7.64
C PRO A 48 -11.35 13.45 7.37
N ALA A 49 -12.47 13.85 6.77
CA ALA A 49 -13.50 12.90 6.36
C ALA A 49 -12.92 11.86 5.38
N GLY A 50 -13.42 10.63 5.45
CA GLY A 50 -13.04 9.58 4.51
C GLY A 50 -13.14 8.17 5.08
N PRO A 51 -12.75 7.18 4.27
CA PRO A 51 -12.96 5.77 4.59
C PRO A 51 -12.18 5.32 5.82
N LEU A 52 -10.98 5.85 6.08
CA LEU A 52 -10.21 5.44 7.26
C LEU A 52 -10.82 6.00 8.55
N ARG A 53 -11.27 7.27 8.53
CA ARG A 53 -12.01 7.87 9.65
C ARG A 53 -13.24 7.04 10.03
N GLN A 54 -13.98 6.58 9.02
CA GLN A 54 -15.17 5.76 9.23
C GLN A 54 -14.83 4.40 9.87
N GLU A 55 -13.73 3.79 9.47
CA GLU A 55 -13.27 2.53 10.07
C GLU A 55 -12.84 2.69 11.52
N PHE A 56 -12.11 3.76 11.86
CA PHE A 56 -11.80 4.07 13.26
C PHE A 56 -13.03 4.43 14.09
N PHE A 57 -14.02 5.10 13.50
CA PHE A 57 -15.31 5.31 14.16
C PHE A 57 -16.00 3.97 14.49
N LEU A 58 -15.97 2.99 13.56
CA LEU A 58 -16.51 1.65 13.82
C LEU A 58 -15.75 0.92 14.92
N VAL A 59 -14.41 1.06 14.98
CA VAL A 59 -13.61 0.53 16.10
C VAL A 59 -14.07 1.12 17.43
N LEU A 60 -14.20 2.44 17.53
CA LEU A 60 -14.68 3.10 18.75
C LEU A 60 -16.10 2.67 19.12
N ARG A 61 -16.99 2.52 18.14
CA ARG A 61 -18.35 2.02 18.35
C ARG A 61 -18.34 0.62 18.95
N ASP A 62 -17.56 -0.30 18.37
CA ASP A 62 -17.47 -1.69 18.83
C ASP A 62 -16.91 -1.76 20.26
N VAL A 63 -15.89 -0.96 20.57
CA VAL A 63 -15.35 -0.84 21.95
C VAL A 63 -16.40 -0.32 22.93
N ARG A 64 -17.18 0.72 22.56
CA ARG A 64 -18.29 1.21 23.41
C ARG A 64 -19.39 0.18 23.59
N ALA A 65 -19.58 -0.72 22.64
CA ALA A 65 -20.52 -1.83 22.71
C ALA A 65 -20.00 -3.01 23.55
N GLY A 66 -18.81 -2.90 24.16
CA GLY A 66 -18.25 -3.89 25.07
C GLY A 66 -17.28 -4.87 24.43
N LEU A 67 -16.94 -4.73 23.14
CA LEU A 67 -15.86 -5.52 22.56
C LEU A 67 -14.51 -5.10 23.12
N SER A 68 -13.61 -6.08 23.25
CA SER A 68 -12.21 -5.76 23.51
C SER A 68 -11.66 -4.91 22.37
N ARG A 69 -10.74 -4.00 22.69
CA ARG A 69 -10.08 -3.15 21.69
C ARG A 69 -9.36 -3.97 20.64
N SER A 70 -8.69 -5.05 21.06
CA SER A 70 -8.02 -6.02 20.19
C SER A 70 -8.99 -6.60 19.17
N ASP A 71 -10.16 -7.05 19.60
CA ASP A 71 -11.16 -7.65 18.70
C ASP A 71 -11.78 -6.61 17.76
N ALA A 72 -12.04 -5.40 18.25
CA ALA A 72 -12.54 -4.31 17.42
C ALA A 72 -11.54 -3.93 16.30
N LEU A 73 -10.24 -3.90 16.61
CA LEU A 73 -9.17 -3.65 15.64
C LEU A 73 -9.01 -4.82 14.65
N ARG A 74 -9.10 -6.08 15.11
CA ARG A 74 -9.11 -7.25 14.22
C ARG A 74 -10.29 -7.24 13.26
N ARG A 75 -11.48 -6.86 13.71
CA ARG A 75 -12.64 -6.68 12.82
C ARG A 75 -12.41 -5.61 11.75
N MET A 76 -11.70 -4.53 12.09
CA MET A 76 -11.30 -3.52 11.09
C MET A 76 -10.31 -4.10 10.09
N GLU A 77 -9.31 -4.84 10.56
CA GLU A 77 -8.36 -5.55 9.70
C GLU A 77 -9.07 -6.49 8.72
N GLU A 78 -10.00 -7.31 9.18
CA GLU A 78 -10.78 -8.25 8.36
C GLU A 78 -11.63 -7.54 7.31
N ARG A 79 -12.23 -6.39 7.63
CA ARG A 79 -13.00 -5.59 6.67
C ARG A 79 -12.12 -4.95 5.60
N LEU A 80 -10.91 -4.55 5.95
CA LEU A 80 -10.03 -3.79 5.07
C LEU A 80 -9.14 -4.69 4.22
N MET A 81 -8.59 -5.77 4.79
CA MET A 81 -7.63 -6.66 4.13
C MET A 81 -6.47 -5.88 3.46
N ILE A 82 -5.95 -4.89 4.18
CA ILE A 82 -4.83 -4.05 3.75
C ILE A 82 -3.61 -4.40 4.63
N PRO A 83 -2.49 -4.86 4.06
CA PRO A 83 -1.31 -5.28 4.82
C PRO A 83 -0.78 -4.21 5.78
N GLU A 84 -0.81 -2.94 5.37
CA GLU A 84 -0.38 -1.82 6.21
C GLU A 84 -1.29 -1.65 7.44
N ILE A 85 -2.59 -1.92 7.30
CA ILE A 85 -3.54 -1.94 8.41
C ILE A 85 -3.30 -3.15 9.31
N SER A 86 -3.11 -4.35 8.75
CA SER A 86 -2.78 -5.56 9.51
C SER A 86 -1.53 -5.37 10.36
N SER A 87 -0.48 -4.78 9.78
CA SER A 87 0.76 -4.46 10.47
C SER A 87 0.54 -3.47 11.61
N PHE A 88 -0.25 -2.41 11.37
CA PHE A 88 -0.63 -1.45 12.40
C PHE A 88 -1.41 -2.10 13.55
N VAL A 89 -2.44 -2.89 13.26
CA VAL A 89 -3.27 -3.58 14.26
C VAL A 89 -2.41 -4.52 15.10
N SER A 90 -1.54 -5.30 14.45
CA SER A 90 -0.61 -6.21 15.13
C SER A 90 0.35 -5.46 16.05
N ALA A 91 0.84 -4.30 15.64
CA ALA A 91 1.73 -3.47 16.43
C ALA A 91 1.04 -2.92 17.68
N ILE A 92 -0.22 -2.47 17.57
CA ILE A 92 -1.02 -1.99 18.71
C ILE A 92 -1.31 -3.12 19.70
N ILE A 93 -1.76 -4.28 19.21
CA ILE A 93 -2.06 -5.43 20.08
C ILE A 93 -0.80 -5.87 20.86
N GLN A 94 0.37 -5.88 20.20
CA GLN A 94 1.64 -6.16 20.88
C GLN A 94 2.00 -5.08 21.90
N ALA A 95 1.84 -3.79 21.57
CA ALA A 95 2.11 -2.69 22.51
C ALA A 95 1.32 -2.83 23.82
N GLU A 96 0.07 -3.23 23.73
CA GLU A 96 -0.82 -3.48 24.87
C GLU A 96 -0.33 -4.63 25.75
N GLN A 97 0.13 -5.72 25.14
CA GLN A 97 0.55 -6.93 25.86
C GLN A 97 1.84 -6.72 26.66
N VAL A 98 2.78 -5.91 26.14
CA VAL A 98 4.12 -5.75 26.72
C VAL A 98 4.22 -4.47 27.58
N GLY A 99 3.17 -3.66 27.67
CA GLY A 99 3.17 -2.39 28.43
C GLY A 99 4.13 -1.34 27.86
N ALA A 100 4.50 -1.47 26.59
CA ALA A 100 5.42 -0.56 25.91
C ALA A 100 4.71 0.76 25.56
N SER A 101 5.44 1.88 25.56
CA SER A 101 4.89 3.16 25.09
C SER A 101 4.41 3.03 23.65
N MET A 102 3.08 3.06 23.46
CA MET A 102 2.41 2.98 22.16
C MET A 102 2.97 4.01 21.17
N GLY A 103 3.41 5.17 21.65
CA GLY A 103 4.04 6.21 20.82
C GLY A 103 5.31 5.73 20.11
N LYS A 104 6.15 4.90 20.75
CA LYS A 104 7.37 4.35 20.10
C LYS A 104 7.01 3.37 18.98
N ILE A 105 6.02 2.51 19.21
CA ILE A 105 5.61 1.48 18.26
C ILE A 105 4.90 2.11 17.05
N LEU A 106 4.04 3.09 17.29
CA LEU A 106 3.34 3.82 16.24
C LEU A 106 4.29 4.60 15.33
N ARG A 107 5.33 5.24 15.87
CA ARG A 107 6.36 5.93 15.07
C ARG A 107 7.07 5.00 14.09
N LEU A 108 7.52 3.85 14.58
CA LEU A 108 8.16 2.82 13.74
C LEU A 108 7.25 2.37 12.58
N GLN A 109 5.94 2.41 12.79
CA GLN A 109 4.96 2.08 11.76
C GLN A 109 4.66 3.24 10.82
N ALA A 110 4.62 4.48 11.32
CA ALA A 110 4.34 5.69 10.54
C ALA A 110 5.49 6.02 9.56
N ASP A 111 6.73 5.76 9.96
CA ASP A 111 7.91 5.95 9.11
C ASP A 111 8.00 4.95 7.95
N ARG A 112 7.11 3.95 7.89
CA ARG A 112 7.13 2.93 6.85
C ARG A 112 6.51 3.48 5.57
N PRO A 113 7.29 3.67 4.48
CA PRO A 113 6.74 4.15 3.23
C PRO A 113 5.70 3.13 2.70
N PRO A 114 4.58 3.59 2.12
CA PRO A 114 3.60 2.71 1.49
C PRO A 114 4.33 1.82 0.49
N GLN A 115 4.19 0.50 0.61
CA GLN A 115 4.82 -0.41 -0.33
C GLN A 115 4.23 -0.12 -1.72
N ARG A 116 5.05 0.47 -2.59
CA ARG A 116 4.70 0.68 -4.01
C ARG A 116 4.47 -0.69 -4.62
N THR A 117 3.21 -1.11 -4.75
CA THR A 117 2.84 -2.20 -5.64
C THR A 117 3.11 -1.71 -7.06
N LEU A 118 4.26 -2.10 -7.62
CA LEU A 118 4.58 -1.83 -9.02
C LEU A 118 3.45 -2.42 -9.88
N PRO A 119 2.76 -1.63 -10.72
CA PRO A 119 1.88 -2.23 -11.70
C PRO A 119 2.76 -3.07 -12.62
N ALA A 120 2.53 -4.39 -12.65
CA ALA A 120 3.17 -5.28 -13.59
C ALA A 120 3.00 -4.69 -14.99
N ARG A 121 4.12 -4.29 -15.60
CA ARG A 121 4.20 -3.76 -16.96
C ARG A 121 3.75 -4.87 -17.90
N ARG A 122 2.45 -4.91 -18.21
CA ARG A 122 1.92 -5.65 -19.35
C ARG A 122 2.20 -4.82 -20.58
N GLU A 123 3.39 -4.99 -21.15
CA GLU A 123 3.59 -4.72 -22.56
C GLU A 123 3.45 -6.05 -23.28
N ALA A 124 2.18 -6.36 -23.58
CA ALA A 124 1.83 -7.26 -24.65
C ALA A 124 2.29 -6.61 -25.97
N GLY A 125 2.99 -7.41 -26.79
CA GLY A 125 3.48 -6.98 -28.08
C GLY A 125 2.37 -6.53 -29.03
N HIS A 126 2.71 -5.51 -29.81
CA HIS A 126 2.27 -5.29 -31.19
C HIS A 126 3.60 -4.96 -31.90
N GLY A 127 4.13 -5.77 -32.82
CA GLY A 127 3.47 -6.16 -34.05
C GLY A 127 3.66 -5.05 -35.07
N SER A 128 4.87 -4.90 -35.61
CA SER A 128 5.09 -4.15 -36.86
C SER A 128 6.10 -4.91 -37.70
N ALA A 129 5.57 -5.89 -38.44
CA ALA A 129 6.19 -6.39 -39.64
C ALA A 129 6.24 -5.24 -40.66
N GLY A 130 7.40 -4.61 -40.81
CA GLY A 130 7.69 -3.78 -41.96
C GLY A 130 8.37 -4.66 -43.01
N GLN A 131 7.58 -5.23 -43.92
CA GLN A 131 8.11 -5.93 -45.08
C GLN A 131 7.56 -5.33 -46.38
N THR A 132 8.52 -4.93 -47.21
CA THR A 132 8.53 -4.79 -48.66
C THR A 132 7.64 -3.73 -49.29
N ASP A 133 8.30 -2.71 -49.84
CA ASP A 133 7.87 -2.18 -51.13
C ASP A 133 9.07 -1.84 -52.05
N PHE A 134 8.89 -2.23 -53.31
CA PHE A 134 9.59 -1.89 -54.56
C PHE A 134 11.05 -2.27 -54.88
N SER A 135 11.14 -3.14 -55.89
CA SER A 135 12.24 -3.38 -56.84
C SER A 135 12.75 -2.13 -57.56
N ALA A 136 14.07 -2.05 -57.80
CA ALA A 136 14.69 -2.22 -59.13
C ALA A 136 16.06 -1.49 -59.24
N GLY A 137 17.08 -2.25 -59.67
CA GLY A 137 18.14 -1.75 -60.56
C GLY A 137 19.43 -1.21 -59.92
N GLY A 138 20.54 -1.92 -60.11
CA GLY A 138 21.88 -1.35 -59.94
C GLY A 138 22.97 -2.38 -59.64
N VAL A 139 23.79 -2.65 -60.64
CA VAL A 139 24.82 -3.69 -60.73
C VAL A 139 26.19 -3.28 -60.11
N HIS A 140 27.03 -4.31 -59.85
CA HIS A 140 28.51 -4.29 -59.63
C HIS A 140 28.99 -3.78 -58.23
N PHE A 141 30.03 -4.31 -57.57
CA PHE A 141 31.24 -5.03 -57.99
C PHE A 141 31.84 -5.85 -56.81
N SER A 142 32.75 -6.77 -57.15
CA SER A 142 33.36 -7.86 -56.37
C SER A 142 34.44 -7.47 -55.33
N ASP A 143 34.97 -8.52 -54.67
CA ASP A 143 36.23 -8.66 -53.90
C ASP A 143 36.16 -8.47 -52.38
N HIS A 144 36.81 -9.27 -51.53
CA HIS A 144 37.51 -10.56 -51.64
C HIS A 144 37.71 -11.08 -50.19
N LEU A 145 37.55 -12.40 -49.98
CA LEU A 145 38.23 -13.27 -49.00
C LEU A 145 38.31 -12.91 -47.49
N HIS A 146 37.74 -13.79 -46.66
CA HIS A 146 38.44 -14.77 -45.78
C HIS A 146 37.78 -14.92 -44.39
N HIS A 147 37.07 -16.03 -44.19
CA HIS A 147 36.85 -16.70 -42.89
C HIS A 147 38.09 -17.56 -42.56
N PRO A 148 38.28 -18.26 -41.40
CA PRO A 148 37.29 -18.63 -40.35
C PRO A 148 37.81 -18.62 -38.87
N ARG A 149 36.85 -18.71 -37.92
CA ARG A 149 36.85 -19.52 -36.64
C ARG A 149 37.95 -19.21 -35.59
N VAL A 150 37.88 -19.48 -34.28
CA VAL A 150 37.05 -20.29 -33.36
C VAL A 150 37.42 -19.86 -31.92
N SER A 151 36.42 -19.83 -31.02
CA SER A 151 36.40 -20.46 -29.69
C SER A 151 37.45 -20.27 -28.57
N HIS A 152 36.90 -20.10 -27.35
CA HIS A 152 37.33 -20.53 -26.01
C HIS A 152 38.67 -20.03 -25.45
N LEU A 153 38.61 -19.17 -24.41
CA LEU A 153 38.67 -19.54 -22.98
C LEU A 153 38.34 -18.32 -22.11
#